data_AF-A0A2V9FDH3-F1
#
_entry.id   AF-A0A2V9FDH3-F1
#
_cell.length_a   1.000
_cell.length_b   1.000
_cell.length_c   1.000
_cell.angle_alpha   90.00
_cell.angle_beta   90.00
_cell.angle_gamma   90.00
#
_symmetry.space_group_name_H-M   'P 1'
#
loop_
_entity.id
_entity.type
_entity.pdbx_description
1 polymer ?
#
loop_
_entity_poly.entity_id
_entity_poly.type
_entity_poly.pdbx_seq_one_letter_code
_entity_poly.pdbx_strand_id
1 'polypeptide(L)' 'GEISSGAVEGLNNKIRVVTRRSFGFRTFDAMEMALYHTLGRLPEPESAHRFC' A
#
# COMPACT_ATOMS: atom_id res chain seq x y z
N GLY A 1 -3.62 32.37 -4.40
CA GLY A 1 -2.73 31.30 -4.87
C GLY A 1 -3.38 29.99 -4.51
N GLU A 2 -3.69 29.15 -5.50
CA GLU A 2 -4.31 27.85 -5.26
C GLU A 2 -3.23 26.87 -4.79
N ILE A 3 -3.46 26.22 -3.64
CA ILE A 3 -2.55 25.19 -3.15
C ILE A 3 -2.83 23.90 -3.93
N SER A 4 -1.80 23.33 -4.55
CA SER A 4 -1.91 22.06 -5.27
C SER A 4 -2.23 20.91 -4.33
N SER A 5 -3.37 20.24 -4.54
CA SER A 5 -3.79 19.05 -3.78
C SER A 5 -3.24 17.73 -4.36
N GLY A 6 -2.46 17.79 -5.45
CA GLY A 6 -2.08 16.60 -6.22
C GLY A 6 -1.32 15.53 -5.41
N ALA A 7 -0.51 15.93 -4.43
CA ALA A 7 0.19 14.99 -3.55
C ALA A 7 -0.78 14.18 -2.67
N VAL A 8 -1.80 14.84 -2.12
CA VAL A 8 -2.82 14.23 -1.26
C VAL A 8 -3.73 13.32 -2.09
N GLU A 9 -4.15 13.77 -3.27
CA GLU A 9 -4.96 12.96 -4.19
C GLU A 9 -4.21 11.71 -4.67
N GLY A 10 -2.91 11.85 -4.99
CA GLY A 10 -2.06 10.73 -5.35
C GLY A 10 -1.96 9.69 -4.23
N LEU A 11 -1.78 10.16 -2.99
CA LEU A 11 -1.71 9.28 -1.82
C LEU A 11 -3.06 8.57 -1.56
N ASN A 12 -4.18 9.30 -1.63
CA ASN A 12 -5.52 8.73 -1.45
C ASN A 12 -5.83 7.65 -2.49
N ASN A 13 -5.47 7.89 -3.77
CA ASN A 13 -5.62 6.89 -4.82
C ASN A 13 -4.76 5.65 -4.56
N LYS A 14 -3.53 5.82 -4.06
CA LYS A 14 -2.63 4.72 -3.73
C LYS A 14 -3.19 3.87 -2.58
N ILE A 15 -3.70 4.50 -1.51
CA ILE A 15 -4.36 3.80 -0.39
C ILE A 15 -5.52 2.95 -0.91
N ARG A 16 -6.42 3.53 -1.74
CA ARG A 16 -7.57 2.81 -2.30
C ARG A 16 -7.16 1.55 -3.07
N VAL A 17 -6.09 1.63 -3.86
CA VAL A 17 -5.57 0.49 -4.63
C VAL A 17 -4.99 -0.59 -3.71
N VAL A 18 -4.19 -0.20 -2.71
CA VAL A 18 -3.57 -1.15 -1.78
C VAL A 18 -4.64 -1.89 -0.99
N THR A 19 -5.57 -1.17 -0.37
CA THR A 19 -6.69 -1.76 0.40
C THR A 19 -7.49 -2.78 -0.41
N ARG A 20 -7.77 -2.48 -1.69
CA ARG A 20 -8.48 -3.39 -2.59
C ARG A 20 -7.67 -4.66 -2.88
N ARG A 21 -6.35 -4.55 -3.09
CA ARG A 21 -5.47 -5.71 -3.35
C ARG A 21 -5.25 -6.56 -2.09
N SER A 22 -5.16 -5.92 -0.93
CA SER A 22 -4.95 -6.59 0.36
C SER A 22 -6.21 -7.23 0.95
N PHE A 23 -7.39 -7.01 0.35
CA PHE A 23 -8.62 -7.66 0.79
C PHE A 23 -8.52 -9.20 0.83
N GLY A 24 -7.64 -9.79 0.01
CA GLY A 24 -7.34 -11.22 0.03
C GLY A 24 -6.64 -11.75 1.30
N PHE A 25 -6.09 -10.88 2.16
CA PHE A 25 -5.38 -11.28 3.38
C PHE A 25 -6.28 -11.60 4.58
N ARG A 26 -7.57 -11.28 4.51
CA ARG A 26 -8.62 -11.67 5.47
C ARG A 26 -8.44 -11.19 6.93
N THR A 27 -7.35 -10.50 7.26
CA THR A 27 -7.14 -9.85 8.56
C THR A 27 -6.75 -8.38 8.40
N PHE A 28 -7.09 -7.58 9.40
CA PHE A 28 -6.73 -6.16 9.43
C PHE A 28 -5.22 -5.97 9.52
N ASP A 29 -4.54 -6.72 10.39
CA ASP A 29 -3.09 -6.61 10.60
C ASP A 29 -2.30 -6.83 9.30
N ALA A 30 -2.69 -7.82 8.48
CA ALA A 30 -2.03 -8.07 7.21
C ALA A 30 -2.29 -6.96 6.18
N MET A 31 -3.49 -6.37 6.20
CA MET A 31 -3.84 -5.20 5.38
C MET A 31 -3.07 -3.95 5.80
N GLU A 32 -2.95 -3.73 7.11
CA GLU A 32 -2.18 -2.64 7.70
C GLU A 32 -0.69 -2.78 7.34
N MET A 33 -0.12 -3.98 7.47
CA MET A 33 1.27 -4.25 7.10
C MET A 33 1.53 -3.97 5.61
N ALA A 34 0.62 -4.40 4.73
CA ALA A 34 0.72 -4.09 3.30
C ALA A 34 0.67 -2.59 3.00
N LEU A 35 -0.13 -1.81 3.74
CA LEU A 35 -0.14 -0.35 3.64
C LEU A 35 1.20 0.24 4.07
N TYR A 36 1.79 -0.21 5.18
CA TYR A 36 3.09 0.28 5.64
C TYR A 36 4.23 -0.02 4.66
N HIS A 37 4.29 -1.22 4.08
CA HIS A 37 5.28 -1.54 3.04
C HIS A 37 5.09 -0.68 1.79
N THR A 38 3.84 -0.49 1.34
CA THR A 38 3.57 0.21 0.08
C THR A 38 3.70 1.74 0.21
N LEU A 39 3.30 2.32 1.33
CA LEU A 39 3.34 3.77 1.59
C LEU A 39 4.65 4.20 2.25
N GLY A 40 5.08 3.47 3.27
CA GLY A 40 6.29 3.76 4.06
C GLY A 40 7.57 3.19 3.49
N ARG A 41 7.52 2.38 2.41
CA ARG A 41 8.68 1.71 1.80
C ARG A 41 9.50 0.92 2.84
N LEU A 42 8.82 0.28 3.79
CA LEU A 42 9.49 -0.62 4.73
C LEU A 42 10.15 -1.77 3.97
N PRO A 43 11.35 -2.20 4.39
CA PRO A 43 12.06 -3.29 3.74
C PRO A 43 11.19 -4.55 3.75
N GLU A 44 11.05 -5.16 2.57
CA GLU A 44 10.38 -6.45 2.42
C GLU A 44 11.42 -7.57 2.65
N PRO A 45 11.03 -8.69 3.28
CA PRO A 45 11.93 -9.84 3.40
C PRO A 45 12.28 -10.39 2.02
N GLU A 46 13.49 -10.93 1.86
CA GLU A 46 13.88 -11.59 0.62
C GLU A 46 12.98 -12.82 0.38
N SER A 47 12.18 -12.79 -0.68
CA SER A 47 11.31 -13.91 -1.02
C SER A 47 12.14 -15.05 -1.60
N ALA A 48 12.11 -16.21 -0.94
CA ALA A 48 12.77 -17.42 -1.43
C ALA A 48 12.14 -17.98 -2.72
N HIS A 49 10.93 -17.54 -3.07
CA HIS A 49 10.16 -18.04 -4.21
C HIS A 49 9.40 -16.92 -4.92
N ARG A 50 9.41 -16.91 -6.26
CA ARG A 50 8.53 -16.07 -7.08
C ARG A 50 7.59 -17.00 -7.84
N PHE A 51 6.28 -16.82 -7.72
CA PHE A 51 5.34 -17.50 -8.61
C PHE A 51 5.57 -16.94 -10.03
N CYS A 52 6.07 -17.77 -10.94
CA CYS A 52 6.21 -17.49 -12.37
C CYS A 52 4.86 -17.50 -13.08
#